data_AF-A0A3N6NVC1-F1
#
_entry.id   AF-A0A3N6NVC1-F1
#
_cell.length_a   1.000
_cell.length_b   1.000
_cell.length_c   1.000
_cell.angle_alpha   90.00
_cell.angle_beta   90.00
_cell.angle_gamma   90.00
#
_symmetry.space_group_name_H-M   'P 1'
#
loop_
_entity.id
_entity.type
_entity.pdbx_description
1 polymer ?
#
loop_
_entity_poly.entity_id
_entity_poly.type
_entity_poly.pdbx_seq_one_letter_code
_entity_poly.pdbx_strand_id
1 'polypeptide(L)'
;MPLLAKTYALHFGLEYLTQRFSEHEGEDMREIETLAAGLKAYSTWFTTATIQECREACGGKGYLAENRFAALKADTEIFTTFEGDNTVLMQLVAKGVLTSFKNQFHEEGTWGLLRFLGGRIGTAISELNPIIIRNTDRQHLLSSDFQ
;
A
#
# COMPACT_ATOMS: atom_id res chain seq x y z
N MET A 1 -4.03 5.50 -18.54
CA MET A 1 -5.04 4.53 -18.06
C MET A 1 -4.87 4.12 -16.59
N PRO A 2 -3.66 3.90 -16.03
CA PRO A 2 -3.51 3.48 -14.62
C PRO A 2 -4.08 4.45 -13.59
N LEU A 3 -3.96 5.77 -13.81
CA LEU A 3 -4.47 6.78 -12.89
C LEU A 3 -6.01 6.77 -12.82
N LEU A 4 -6.68 6.67 -13.96
CA LEU A 4 -8.14 6.58 -14.01
C LEU A 4 -8.66 5.35 -13.26
N ALA A 5 -8.06 4.18 -13.48
CA ALA A 5 -8.43 2.96 -12.76
C ALA A 5 -8.24 3.11 -11.25
N LYS A 6 -7.13 3.72 -10.82
CA LYS A 6 -6.86 3.97 -9.40
C LYS A 6 -7.86 4.97 -8.77
N THR A 7 -8.32 5.97 -9.52
CA THR A 7 -9.39 6.87 -9.05
C THR A 7 -10.65 6.10 -8.69
N TYR A 8 -11.11 5.17 -9.55
CA TYR A 8 -12.27 4.34 -9.25
C TYR A 8 -12.02 3.38 -8.08
N ALA A 9 -10.83 2.78 -8.00
CA ALA A 9 -10.48 1.93 -6.86
C ALA A 9 -10.53 2.70 -5.53
N LEU A 10 -10.03 3.94 -5.51
CA LEU A 10 -10.10 4.80 -4.32
C LEU A 10 -11.52 5.27 -4.00
N HIS A 11 -12.33 5.54 -5.03
CA HIS A 11 -13.73 5.87 -4.84
C HIS A 11 -14.47 4.75 -4.10
N PHE A 12 -14.36 3.51 -4.58
CA PHE A 12 -14.98 2.36 -3.92
C PHE A 12 -14.37 2.08 -2.54
N GLY A 13 -13.07 2.30 -2.36
CA GLY A 13 -12.42 2.18 -1.05
C GLY A 13 -12.96 3.17 -0.01
N LEU A 14 -13.22 4.42 -0.42
CA LEU A 14 -13.81 5.44 0.44
C LEU A 14 -15.30 5.18 0.73
N GLU A 15 -16.04 4.67 -0.25
CA GLU A 15 -17.43 4.23 -0.07
C GLU A 15 -17.52 3.08 0.94
N TYR A 16 -16.67 2.07 0.79
CA TYR A 16 -16.54 0.96 1.74
C TYR A 16 -16.21 1.44 3.16
N LEU A 17 -15.25 2.37 3.30
CA LEU A 17 -14.92 2.97 4.59
C LEU A 17 -16.13 3.67 5.22
N THR A 18 -16.86 4.46 4.41
CA THR A 18 -18.03 5.21 4.87
C THR A 18 -19.13 4.27 5.35
N GLN A 19 -19.36 3.18 4.63
CA GLN A 19 -20.30 2.13 5.01
C GLN A 19 -19.89 1.48 6.33
N ARG A 20 -18.64 1.02 6.46
CA ARG A 20 -18.14 0.41 7.71
C ARG A 20 -18.25 1.34 8.90
N PHE A 21 -17.92 2.62 8.73
CA PHE A 21 -18.06 3.61 9.78
C PHE A 21 -19.52 3.79 10.21
N SER A 22 -20.46 3.75 9.27
CA SER A 22 -21.89 3.93 9.55
C SER A 22 -22.52 2.71 10.22
N GLU A 23 -22.01 1.51 9.95
CA GLU A 23 -22.55 0.22 10.42
C GLU A 23 -21.82 -0.33 11.65
N HIS A 24 -20.81 0.37 12.20
CA HIS A 24 -19.99 -0.17 13.28
C HIS A 24 -20.78 -0.39 14.59
N GLU A 25 -20.39 -1.42 15.36
CA GLU A 25 -20.93 -1.66 16.72
C GLU A 25 -19.85 -1.47 17.82
N GLY A 26 -18.70 -0.88 17.45
CA GLY A 26 -17.71 -0.33 18.40
C GLY A 26 -16.44 -1.16 18.58
N GLU A 27 -16.48 -2.49 18.41
CA GLU A 27 -15.29 -3.35 18.53
C GLU A 27 -14.27 -3.12 17.39
N ASP A 28 -14.71 -2.66 16.22
CA ASP A 28 -13.87 -2.45 15.03
C ASP A 28 -13.45 -1.00 14.78
N MET A 29 -13.81 -0.08 15.68
CA MET A 29 -13.57 1.37 15.51
C MET A 29 -12.09 1.70 15.25
N ARG A 30 -11.17 1.04 15.95
CA ARG A 30 -9.72 1.27 15.78
C ARG A 30 -9.20 0.83 14.40
N GLU A 31 -9.78 -0.22 13.83
CA GLU A 31 -9.47 -0.66 12.47
C GLU A 31 -9.99 0.36 11.46
N ILE A 32 -11.23 0.83 11.64
CA ILE A 32 -11.87 1.86 10.82
C ILE A 32 -11.06 3.16 10.84
N GLU A 33 -10.64 3.64 12.01
CA GLU A 33 -9.78 4.82 12.15
C GLU A 33 -8.43 4.66 11.43
N THR A 34 -7.83 3.48 11.54
CA THR A 34 -6.56 3.16 10.85
C THR A 34 -6.76 3.18 9.33
N LEU A 35 -7.86 2.59 8.84
CA LEU A 35 -8.20 2.59 7.42
C LEU A 35 -8.50 4.00 6.91
N ALA A 36 -9.21 4.82 7.70
CA ALA A 36 -9.51 6.21 7.39
C ALA A 36 -8.24 7.06 7.26
N ALA A 37 -7.33 6.95 8.23
CA ALA A 37 -6.03 7.63 8.19
C ALA A 37 -5.23 7.25 6.94
N GLY A 38 -5.20 5.96 6.61
CA GLY A 38 -4.50 5.44 5.44
C GLY A 38 -5.11 5.91 4.11
N LEU A 39 -6.43 5.78 3.96
CA LEU A 39 -7.14 6.18 2.74
C LEU A 39 -7.08 7.69 2.53
N LYS A 40 -7.23 8.50 3.59
CA LYS A 40 -7.07 9.95 3.50
C LYS A 40 -5.67 10.31 3.00
N ALA A 41 -4.63 9.82 3.66
CA ALA A 41 -3.26 10.19 3.29
C ALA A 41 -2.89 9.70 1.88
N TYR A 42 -3.26 8.46 1.53
CA TYR A 42 -2.99 7.92 0.20
C TYR A 42 -3.76 8.64 -0.91
N SER A 43 -5.08 8.82 -0.75
CA SER A 43 -5.93 9.42 -1.78
C SER A 43 -5.58 10.89 -2.06
N THR A 44 -5.16 11.63 -1.04
CA THR A 44 -4.78 13.04 -1.19
C THR A 44 -3.42 13.20 -1.88
N TRP A 45 -2.41 12.40 -1.52
CA TRP A 45 -1.15 12.36 -2.29
C TRP A 45 -1.39 11.92 -3.74
N PHE A 46 -2.22 10.91 -3.94
CA PHE A 46 -2.58 10.43 -5.27
C PHE A 46 -3.28 11.52 -6.10
N THR A 47 -4.21 12.27 -5.51
CA THR A 47 -4.93 13.37 -6.16
C THR A 47 -3.96 14.45 -6.65
N THR A 48 -3.08 14.92 -5.75
CA THR A 48 -2.09 15.96 -6.08
C THR A 48 -1.14 15.54 -7.20
N ALA A 49 -0.69 14.27 -7.20
CA ALA A 49 0.17 13.73 -8.24
C ALA A 49 -0.59 13.54 -9.57
N THR A 50 -1.84 13.07 -9.52
CA THR A 50 -2.67 12.83 -10.70
C THR A 50 -3.02 14.12 -11.41
N ILE A 51 -3.38 15.17 -10.67
CA ILE A 51 -3.65 16.49 -11.27
C ILE A 51 -2.39 17.00 -11.99
N GLN A 52 -1.21 16.80 -11.39
CA GLN A 52 0.06 17.23 -12.00
C GLN A 52 0.38 16.45 -13.27
N GLU A 53 0.18 15.12 -13.27
CA GLU A 53 0.36 14.29 -14.46
C GLU A 53 -0.62 14.68 -15.57
N CYS A 54 -1.91 14.88 -15.24
CA CYS A 54 -2.91 15.31 -16.20
C CYS A 54 -2.54 16.67 -16.82
N ARG A 55 -2.00 17.60 -16.01
CA ARG A 55 -1.52 18.90 -16.49
C ARG A 55 -0.39 18.73 -17.51
N GLU A 56 0.57 17.84 -17.23
CA GLU A 56 1.72 17.58 -18.10
C GLU A 56 1.33 16.84 -19.39
N ALA A 57 0.38 15.91 -19.30
CA ALA A 57 -0.17 15.19 -20.45
C ALA A 57 -0.87 16.13 -21.46
N CYS A 58 -1.39 17.28 -21.02
CA CYS A 58 -1.94 18.32 -21.89
C CYS A 58 -0.87 19.23 -22.53
N GLY A 59 0.42 19.00 -22.26
CA GLY A 59 1.53 19.81 -22.77
C GLY A 59 1.41 21.29 -22.39
N GLY A 60 1.86 22.20 -23.26
CA GLY A 60 1.81 23.65 -23.00
C GLY A 60 0.40 24.18 -22.74
N LYS A 61 -0.64 23.52 -23.25
CA LYS A 61 -2.03 23.90 -22.97
C LYS A 61 -2.41 23.67 -21.51
N GLY A 62 -1.84 22.65 -20.85
CA GLY A 62 -2.05 22.42 -19.42
C GLY A 62 -1.59 23.56 -18.51
N TYR A 63 -0.71 24.46 -19.00
CA TYR A 63 -0.30 25.66 -18.26
C TYR A 63 -1.36 26.76 -18.29
N LEU A 64 -2.20 26.82 -19.33
CA LEU A 64 -3.19 27.89 -19.49
C LEU A 64 -4.29 27.76 -18.44
N ALA A 65 -4.64 28.89 -17.82
CA ALA A 65 -5.67 28.96 -16.77
C ALA A 65 -7.03 28.41 -17.23
N GLU A 66 -7.34 28.45 -18.53
CA GLU A 66 -8.54 27.85 -19.13
C GLU A 66 -8.70 26.35 -18.83
N ASN A 67 -7.59 25.62 -18.66
CA ASN A 67 -7.59 24.19 -18.33
C ASN A 67 -7.65 23.92 -16.81
N ARG A 68 -7.56 24.97 -15.97
CA ARG A 68 -7.83 24.96 -14.53
C ARG A 68 -6.98 24.03 -13.65
N PHE A 69 -6.01 23.29 -14.20
CA PHE A 69 -5.16 22.38 -13.41
C PHE A 69 -4.44 23.06 -12.24
N ALA A 70 -3.93 24.27 -12.43
CA ALA A 70 -3.25 25.01 -11.36
C ALA A 70 -4.20 25.36 -10.20
N ALA A 71 -5.41 25.81 -10.51
CA ALA A 71 -6.43 26.11 -9.50
C ALA A 71 -6.88 24.82 -8.78
N LEU A 72 -7.18 23.76 -9.53
CA LEU A 72 -7.56 22.46 -8.97
C LEU A 72 -6.49 21.89 -8.03
N LYS A 73 -5.21 22.02 -8.40
CA LYS A 73 -4.08 21.58 -7.57
C LYS A 73 -4.00 22.40 -6.29
N ALA A 74 -4.07 23.73 -6.38
CA ALA A 74 -4.04 24.61 -5.21
C ALA A 74 -5.19 24.31 -4.23
N ASP A 75 -6.40 24.08 -4.75
CA ASP A 75 -7.58 23.79 -3.92
C ASP A 75 -7.49 22.43 -3.21
N THR A 76 -6.77 21.46 -3.79
CA THR A 76 -6.71 20.09 -3.26
C THR A 76 -5.47 19.82 -2.42
N GLU A 77 -4.39 20.61 -2.56
CA GLU A 77 -3.15 20.41 -1.83
C GLU A 77 -3.32 20.52 -0.31
N ILE A 78 -4.25 21.36 0.16
CA ILE A 78 -4.54 21.52 1.58
C ILE A 78 -4.93 20.19 2.26
N PHE A 79 -5.58 19.27 1.54
CA PHE A 79 -6.01 17.98 2.07
C PHE A 79 -4.84 17.05 2.43
N THR A 80 -3.62 17.35 1.97
CA THR A 80 -2.42 16.62 2.41
C THR A 80 -1.97 16.98 3.82
N THR A 81 -2.52 18.05 4.40
CA THR A 81 -2.08 18.62 5.69
C THR A 81 -3.21 18.75 6.72
N PHE A 82 -4.43 19.12 6.30
CA PHE A 82 -5.58 19.19 7.19
C PHE A 82 -6.08 17.82 7.62
N GLU A 83 -6.77 17.78 8.76
CA GLU A 83 -7.23 16.54 9.43
C GLU A 83 -6.08 15.55 9.74
N GLY A 84 -4.87 16.09 9.89
CA GLY A 84 -3.63 15.35 10.16
C GLY A 84 -2.69 15.31 8.94
N ASP A 85 -1.43 15.65 9.17
CA ASP A 85 -0.38 15.52 8.14
C ASP A 85 -0.32 14.09 7.60
N ASN A 86 -0.21 13.93 6.27
CA ASN A 86 -0.26 12.61 5.65
C ASN A 86 0.87 11.67 6.10
N THR A 87 2.07 12.19 6.36
CA THR A 87 3.18 11.37 6.86
C THR A 87 2.91 10.92 8.28
N VAL A 88 2.42 11.81 9.14
CA VAL A 88 2.01 11.47 10.51
C VAL A 88 0.88 10.44 10.52
N LEU A 89 -0.13 10.59 9.67
CA LEU A 89 -1.21 9.62 9.53
C LEU A 89 -0.68 8.26 9.06
N MET A 90 0.24 8.22 8.11
CA MET A 90 0.86 6.95 7.70
C MET A 90 1.74 6.32 8.79
N GLN A 91 2.34 7.12 9.68
CA GLN A 91 3.01 6.59 10.86
C GLN A 91 2.02 5.95 11.85
N LEU A 92 0.83 6.54 12.02
CA LEU A 92 -0.25 5.92 12.82
C LEU A 92 -0.71 4.61 12.19
N VAL A 93 -0.87 4.57 10.87
CA VAL A 93 -1.19 3.35 10.11
C VAL A 93 -0.11 2.29 10.32
N ALA A 94 1.16 2.64 10.12
CA ALA A 94 2.28 1.74 10.32
C ALA A 94 2.31 1.19 11.75
N LYS A 95 2.09 2.04 12.75
CA LYS A 95 1.97 1.62 14.15
C LYS A 95 0.81 0.64 14.35
N GLY A 96 -0.35 0.91 13.76
CA GLY A 96 -1.52 0.02 13.79
C GLY A 96 -1.20 -1.37 13.24
N VAL A 97 -0.68 -1.41 12.00
CA VAL A 97 -0.31 -2.66 11.32
C VAL A 97 0.76 -3.44 12.10
N LEU A 98 1.82 -2.78 12.58
CA LEU A 98 2.88 -3.41 13.36
C LEU A 98 2.37 -3.93 14.72
N THR A 99 1.40 -3.26 15.33
CA THR A 99 0.78 -3.73 16.58
C THR A 99 -0.06 -4.98 16.34
N SER A 100 -0.90 -4.98 15.29
CA SER A 100 -1.68 -6.16 14.91
C SER A 100 -0.79 -7.34 14.55
N PHE A 101 0.27 -7.08 13.78
CA PHE A 101 1.31 -8.05 13.49
C PHE A 101 1.88 -8.63 14.79
N LYS A 102 2.38 -7.79 15.71
CA LYS A 102 2.91 -8.23 17.01
C LYS A 102 1.92 -9.09 17.80
N ASN A 103 0.63 -8.72 17.83
CA ASN A 103 -0.38 -9.46 18.58
C ASN A 103 -0.60 -10.88 18.00
N GLN A 104 -0.60 -11.03 16.67
CA GLN A 104 -0.66 -12.35 16.02
C GLN A 104 0.54 -13.24 16.41
N PHE A 105 1.74 -12.66 16.61
CA PHE A 105 2.91 -13.42 17.11
C PHE A 105 2.79 -13.84 18.57
N HIS A 106 2.03 -13.11 19.39
CA HIS A 106 1.78 -13.51 20.77
C HIS A 106 0.78 -14.67 20.86
N GLU A 107 -0.09 -14.84 19.86
CA GLU A 107 -1.04 -15.96 19.77
C GLU A 107 -0.42 -17.24 19.16
N GLU A 108 0.49 -17.13 18.18
CA GLU A 108 1.19 -18.29 17.58
C GLU A 108 2.51 -18.68 18.28
N GLY A 109 2.99 -17.85 19.20
CA GLY A 109 4.19 -18.10 19.98
C GLY A 109 5.50 -17.99 19.18
N THR A 110 6.60 -17.82 19.91
CA THR A 110 7.98 -17.76 19.39
C THR A 110 8.37 -18.93 18.46
N TRP A 111 7.63 -20.04 18.50
CA TRP A 111 7.74 -21.19 17.60
C TRP A 111 7.31 -20.91 16.16
N GLY A 112 6.26 -20.11 15.94
CA GLY A 112 5.83 -19.69 14.60
C GLY A 112 6.89 -18.85 13.90
N LEU A 113 7.52 -17.94 14.65
CA LEU A 113 8.63 -17.11 14.17
C LEU A 113 9.87 -17.95 13.84
N LEU A 114 10.24 -18.91 14.68
CA LEU A 114 11.35 -19.84 14.43
C LEU A 114 11.12 -20.67 13.16
N ARG A 115 9.89 -21.13 12.90
CA ARG A 115 9.55 -21.87 11.67
C ARG A 115 9.54 -20.96 10.43
N PHE A 116 8.98 -19.77 10.53
CA PHE A 116 8.94 -18.80 9.43
C PHE A 116 10.35 -18.33 9.03
N LEU A 117 11.17 -17.99 10.03
CA LEU A 117 12.58 -17.63 9.81
C LEU A 117 13.40 -18.84 9.33
N GLY A 118 13.15 -20.03 9.88
CA GLY A 118 13.79 -21.27 9.43
C GLY A 118 13.52 -21.58 7.95
N GLY A 119 12.29 -21.37 7.47
CA GLY A 119 11.94 -21.52 6.05
C GLY A 119 12.66 -20.51 5.16
N ARG A 120 12.68 -19.23 5.55
CA ARG A 120 13.37 -18.15 4.81
C ARG A 120 14.90 -18.34 4.77
N ILE A 121 15.49 -18.77 5.88
CA ILE A 121 16.93 -19.07 5.98
C ILE A 121 17.27 -20.31 5.15
N GLY A 122 16.42 -21.35 5.17
CA GLY A 122 16.59 -22.54 4.32
C GLY A 122 16.60 -22.21 2.83
N THR A 123 15.66 -21.38 2.37
CA THR A 123 15.61 -20.93 0.97
C THR A 123 16.81 -20.05 0.61
N ALA A 124 17.17 -19.07 1.45
CA ALA A 124 18.32 -18.21 1.20
C ALA A 124 19.66 -18.98 1.19
N ILE A 125 19.83 -19.99 2.05
CA ILE A 125 21.01 -20.85 2.04
C ILE A 125 21.02 -21.78 0.81
N SER A 126 19.86 -22.28 0.38
CA SER A 126 19.73 -23.08 -0.84
C SER A 126 20.07 -22.26 -2.09
N GLU A 127 19.62 -21.01 -2.16
CA GLU A 127 19.94 -20.05 -3.23
C GLU A 127 21.37 -19.52 -3.18
N LEU A 128 22.09 -19.69 -2.06
CA LEU A 128 23.51 -19.37 -1.94
C LEU A 128 24.41 -20.60 -2.12
N ASN A 129 23.85 -21.81 -2.23
CA ASN A 129 24.61 -23.03 -2.41
C ASN A 129 25.09 -23.16 -3.87
N PRO A 130 26.39 -22.99 -4.16
CA PRO A 130 26.92 -23.03 -5.52
C PRO A 130 26.78 -24.41 -6.20
N ILE A 131 26.47 -25.46 -5.44
CA ILE A 131 26.22 -26.82 -5.96
C ILE A 131 24.85 -26.91 -6.63
N ILE A 132 23.84 -26.15 -6.16
CA ILE A 132 22.49 -26.12 -6.74
C ILE A 132 22.42 -25.11 -7.89
N ILE A 133 23.03 -23.93 -7.72
CA ILE A 133 22.99 -22.83 -8.72
C ILE A 133 23.75 -23.18 -10.01
N ARG A 134 24.73 -24.10 -9.96
CA ARG A 134 25.54 -24.49 -11.13
C ARG A 134 25.14 -25.84 -11.75
N ASN A 135 24.06 -26.47 -11.29
CA ASN A 135 23.63 -27.72 -11.89
C ASN A 135 22.82 -27.46 -13.17
N THR A 136 23.50 -27.34 -14.30
CA THR A 136 22.88 -27.20 -15.64
C THR A 136 22.56 -28.53 -16.32
N ASP A 137 22.62 -29.66 -15.61
CA ASP A 137 22.30 -30.95 -16.21
C ASP A 137 20.84 -31.03 -16.66
N ARG A 138 20.63 -31.59 -17.85
CA ARG A 138 19.30 -31.69 -18.49
C ARG A 138 18.28 -32.43 -17.63
N GLN A 139 18.72 -33.36 -16.78
CA GLN A 139 17.85 -34.10 -15.86
C GLN A 139 17.43 -33.26 -14.64
N HIS A 140 18.27 -32.32 -14.19
CA HIS A 140 17.96 -31.40 -13.09
C HIS A 140 16.96 -30.32 -13.51
N LEU A 141 17.10 -29.77 -14.72
CA LEU A 141 16.16 -28.79 -15.28
C LEU A 141 14.75 -29.33 -15.58
N LEU A 142 14.56 -30.65 -15.49
CA LEU A 142 13.30 -31.34 -15.74
C LEU A 142 12.74 -32.03 -14.48
N SER A 143 13.37 -31.86 -13.31
CA SER A 143 12.86 -32.42 -12.07
C SER A 143 11.73 -31.56 -11.50
N SER A 144 10.81 -32.20 -10.77
CA SER A 144 9.70 -31.53 -10.08
C SER A 144 10.15 -30.55 -8.99
N ASP A 145 11.42 -30.59 -8.59
CA ASP A 145 11.98 -29.70 -7.56
C ASP A 145 12.39 -28.33 -8.13
N PHE A 146 12.43 -28.18 -9.47
CA PHE A 146 12.79 -26.95 -10.17
C PHE A 146 11.58 -26.16 -10.71
N GLN A 147 10.37 -26.76 -10.79
CA GLN A 147 9.11 -26.11 -11.19
C GLN A 147 8.23 -25.81 -9.98
#